data_AF-A0A2E0UXY6-F1
#
_entry.id   AF-A0A2E0UXY6-F1
#
_cell.length_a   1.000
_cell.length_b   1.000
_cell.length_c   1.000
_cell.angle_alpha   90.00
_cell.angle_beta   90.00
_cell.angle_gamma   90.00
#
_symmetry.space_group_name_H-M   'P 1'
#
loop_
_entity.id
_entity.type
_entity.pdbx_description
1 polymer ?
#
loop_
_entity_poly.entity_id
_entity_poly.type
_entity_poly.pdbx_seq_one_letter_code
_entity_poly.pdbx_strand_id
1 'polypeptide(L)'
;MDKVGQNQPPISLVINGEIWIQVNNFQDSREYDRHFMTKRLENGHEVFIFGNGKNGSRPGDRFALSLKQTKSDPELNGQLGNMNLNSNPSEKLKGIYRAVIMNNEDPEENLRLHVKIDAIPEMGLLWASPILPSKDKNLVIPSVGDIVWISFKEGDPQQPLWLGKINDEV
;
A
#
# COMPACT_ATOMS: atom_id res chain seq x y z
N MET A 1 -39.58 16.75 22.42
CA MET A 1 -38.59 17.67 21.80
C MET A 1 -37.26 17.04 22.11
N ASP A 2 -36.94 15.99 21.35
CA ASP A 2 -36.02 14.96 21.80
C ASP A 2 -34.71 15.17 21.08
N LYS A 3 -33.65 15.38 21.86
CA LYS A 3 -32.32 15.67 21.37
C LYS A 3 -31.84 14.45 20.58
N VAL A 4 -31.84 14.59 19.25
CA VAL A 4 -31.14 13.74 18.31
C VAL A 4 -29.69 13.67 18.78
N GLY A 5 -29.31 12.54 19.37
CA GLY A 5 -27.93 12.23 19.69
C GLY A 5 -27.13 12.32 18.40
N GLN A 6 -26.25 13.31 18.31
CA GLN A 6 -25.36 13.46 17.17
C GLN A 6 -24.48 12.22 17.13
N ASN A 7 -24.84 11.28 16.25
CA ASN A 7 -24.03 10.11 15.95
C ASN A 7 -22.83 10.64 15.17
N GLN A 8 -21.79 11.08 15.89
CA GLN A 8 -20.56 11.53 15.25
C GLN A 8 -20.05 10.39 14.39
N PRO A 9 -19.68 10.65 13.12
CA PRO A 9 -19.14 9.61 12.26
C PRO A 9 -17.93 8.98 12.95
N PRO A 10 -17.77 7.66 12.89
CA PRO A 10 -16.64 7.01 13.51
C PRO A 10 -15.35 7.61 12.94
N ILE A 11 -14.42 7.94 13.83
CA ILE A 11 -13.14 8.52 13.44
C ILE A 11 -12.45 7.56 12.48
N SER A 12 -12.10 8.07 11.30
CA SER A 12 -11.50 7.28 10.24
C SER A 12 -10.07 7.73 9.97
N LEU A 13 -9.16 6.77 9.80
CA LEU A 13 -7.78 7.01 9.41
C LEU A 13 -7.54 6.46 8.01
N VAL A 14 -6.81 7.20 7.17
CA VAL A 14 -6.41 6.72 5.85
C VAL A 14 -4.94 6.31 5.89
N ILE A 15 -4.65 5.03 5.64
CA ILE A 15 -3.29 4.48 5.59
C ILE A 15 -3.13 3.77 4.25
N ASN A 16 -2.14 4.16 3.45
CA ASN A 16 -1.86 3.57 2.13
C ASN A 16 -3.07 3.58 1.17
N GLY A 17 -4.01 4.52 1.36
CA GLY A 17 -5.25 4.61 0.59
C GLY A 17 -6.40 3.74 1.13
N GLU A 18 -6.21 3.08 2.27
CA GLU A 18 -7.23 2.28 2.94
C GLU A 18 -7.89 3.05 4.07
N ILE A 19 -9.21 2.95 4.20
CA ILE A 19 -9.96 3.54 5.31
C ILE A 19 -9.99 2.55 6.47
N TRP A 20 -9.48 2.99 7.60
CA TRP A 20 -9.50 2.32 8.90
C TRP A 20 -10.52 3.00 9.81
N ILE A 21 -11.30 2.23 10.54
CA ILE A 21 -12.38 2.71 11.40
C ILE A 21 -11.96 2.55 12.86
N GLN A 22 -12.11 3.61 13.65
CA GLN A 22 -11.80 3.53 15.08
C GLN A 22 -12.82 2.69 15.82
N VAL A 23 -12.34 1.77 16.67
CA VAL A 23 -13.15 0.93 17.56
C VAL A 23 -12.63 1.03 19.00
N ASN A 24 -13.52 0.74 19.95
CA ASN A 24 -13.16 0.72 21.38
C ASN A 24 -12.38 -0.54 21.77
N ASN A 25 -12.57 -1.65 21.06
CA ASN A 25 -11.87 -2.91 21.25
C ASN A 25 -11.99 -3.77 19.98
N PHE A 26 -11.23 -4.87 19.90
CA PHE A 26 -11.22 -5.77 18.74
C PHE A 26 -12.08 -7.04 18.92
N GLN A 27 -12.94 -7.13 19.94
CA GLN A 27 -13.68 -8.37 20.23
C GLN A 27 -14.60 -8.78 19.07
N ASP A 28 -15.22 -7.79 18.41
CA ASP A 28 -16.10 -8.00 17.27
C ASP A 28 -15.40 -7.84 15.91
N SER A 29 -14.09 -7.56 15.91
CA SER A 29 -13.30 -7.37 14.70
C SER A 29 -12.92 -8.71 14.09
N ARG A 30 -13.22 -8.90 12.82
CA ARG A 30 -12.80 -10.06 12.02
C ARG A 30 -11.40 -9.83 11.44
N GLU A 31 -10.78 -10.89 10.93
CA GLU A 31 -9.43 -10.88 10.34
C GLU A 31 -9.23 -9.80 9.25
N TYR A 32 -10.29 -9.47 8.50
CA TYR A 32 -10.26 -8.47 7.41
C TYR A 32 -10.82 -7.10 7.79
N ASP A 33 -11.25 -6.92 9.03
CA ASP A 33 -11.82 -5.65 9.46
C ASP A 33 -10.69 -4.65 9.70
N ARG A 34 -10.73 -3.56 8.93
CA ARG A 34 -9.78 -2.44 9.05
C ARG A 34 -10.16 -1.59 10.25
N HIS A 35 -9.89 -2.11 11.42
CA HIS A 35 -10.16 -1.47 12.69
C HIS A 35 -8.87 -0.99 13.36
N PHE A 36 -8.96 0.14 14.06
CA PHE A 36 -7.86 0.65 14.87
C PHE A 36 -8.38 1.22 16.19
N MET A 37 -7.50 1.37 17.16
CA MET A 37 -7.76 2.05 18.43
C MET A 37 -6.71 3.13 18.66
N THR A 38 -7.04 4.14 19.45
CA THR A 38 -6.06 5.07 19.97
C THR A 38 -5.80 4.78 21.44
N LYS A 39 -4.54 4.82 21.86
CA LYS A 39 -4.16 4.76 23.27
C LYS A 39 -3.23 5.93 23.57
N ARG A 40 -3.54 6.67 24.63
CA ARG A 40 -2.63 7.67 25.16
C ARG A 40 -1.64 7.00 26.10
N LEU A 41 -0.36 7.21 25.85
CA LEU A 41 0.75 6.76 26.69
C LEU A 41 0.94 7.71 27.87
N GLU A 42 1.66 7.26 28.90
CA GLU A 42 1.92 8.04 30.13
C GLU A 42 2.70 9.34 29.86
N ASN A 43 3.52 9.35 28.80
CA ASN A 43 4.22 10.54 28.31
C ASN A 43 3.34 11.51 27.52
N GLY A 44 2.03 11.24 27.43
CA GLY A 44 1.04 12.09 26.77
C GLY A 44 0.91 11.86 25.25
N HIS A 45 1.75 11.02 24.64
CA HIS A 45 1.69 10.71 23.21
C HIS A 45 0.53 9.75 22.90
N GLU A 46 -0.12 9.93 21.76
CA GLU A 46 -1.14 8.99 21.27
C GLU A 46 -0.53 8.00 20.30
N VAL A 47 -0.85 6.72 20.47
CA VAL A 47 -0.46 5.66 19.56
C VAL A 47 -1.69 5.00 18.94
N PHE A 48 -1.59 4.67 17.66
CA PHE A 48 -2.58 3.86 16.96
C PHE A 48 -2.25 2.38 17.16
N ILE A 49 -3.27 1.61 17.54
CA ILE A 49 -3.20 0.17 17.75
C ILE A 49 -4.06 -0.48 16.67
N PHE A 50 -3.53 -1.48 15.98
CA PHE A 50 -4.24 -2.23 14.95
C PHE A 50 -4.50 -3.66 15.42
N GLY A 51 -5.33 -4.38 14.67
CA GLY A 51 -5.65 -5.77 14.96
C GLY A 51 -4.42 -6.68 14.83
N ASN A 52 -4.61 -7.96 15.15
CA ASN A 52 -3.52 -8.94 15.17
C ASN A 52 -3.54 -9.91 13.98
N GLY A 53 -4.38 -9.67 12.98
CA GLY A 53 -4.61 -10.56 11.84
C GLY A 53 -5.70 -11.61 12.09
N LYS A 54 -6.09 -11.87 13.35
CA LYS A 54 -7.26 -12.69 13.70
C LYS A 54 -8.44 -11.83 14.14
N ASN A 55 -8.16 -10.83 14.97
CA ASN A 55 -9.12 -9.87 15.50
C ASN A 55 -8.77 -8.47 14.97
N GLY A 56 -9.19 -8.16 13.75
CA GLY A 56 -8.80 -6.97 13.00
C GLY A 56 -7.53 -7.17 12.16
N SER A 57 -7.49 -6.51 11.00
CA SER A 57 -6.34 -6.50 10.10
C SER A 57 -5.17 -5.68 10.62
N ARG A 58 -3.98 -5.90 10.08
CA ARG A 58 -2.82 -5.00 10.24
C ARG A 58 -2.59 -4.20 8.96
N PRO A 59 -2.14 -2.94 9.06
CA PRO A 59 -1.66 -2.21 7.91
C PRO A 59 -0.55 -3.00 7.19
N GLY A 60 -0.74 -3.29 5.90
CA GLY A 60 0.20 -4.05 5.08
C GLY A 60 -0.09 -5.55 4.93
N ASP A 61 -1.06 -6.13 5.64
CA ASP A 61 -1.35 -7.59 5.61
C ASP A 61 -2.05 -8.11 4.32
N ARG A 62 -2.09 -7.34 3.22
CA ARG A 62 -2.79 -7.77 1.98
C ARG A 62 -2.25 -9.10 1.39
N PHE A 63 -1.09 -9.58 1.84
CA PHE A 63 -0.43 -10.82 1.37
C PHE A 63 -0.38 -11.99 2.37
N ALA A 64 -0.94 -11.86 3.58
CA ALA A 64 -0.95 -12.98 4.55
C ALA A 64 -1.80 -14.19 4.11
N LEU A 65 -2.51 -14.07 2.97
CA LEU A 65 -3.26 -15.15 2.34
C LEU A 65 -2.39 -16.20 1.59
N SER A 66 -1.06 -16.13 1.65
CA SER A 66 -0.17 -17.21 1.19
C SER A 66 0.68 -17.86 2.30
N LEU A 67 0.27 -17.75 3.57
CA LEU A 67 0.86 -18.53 4.68
C LEU A 67 -0.16 -19.52 5.25
N LYS A 68 -0.83 -20.28 4.38
CA LYS A 68 -1.33 -21.60 4.77
C LYS A 68 -0.37 -22.65 4.23
N GLN A 69 0.28 -23.33 5.18
CA GLN A 69 1.12 -24.53 5.08
C GLN A 69 2.64 -24.32 5.03
N THR A 70 3.20 -23.77 6.11
CA THR A 70 4.40 -24.41 6.68
C THR A 70 4.14 -24.63 8.16
N LYS A 71 4.34 -25.86 8.61
CA LYS A 71 4.14 -26.29 10.00
C LYS A 71 4.77 -25.28 10.95
N SER A 72 3.99 -24.83 11.92
CA SER A 72 4.43 -23.99 13.03
C SER A 72 5.52 -24.69 13.84
N ASP A 73 6.75 -24.21 13.76
CA ASP A 73 7.74 -24.45 14.80
C ASP A 73 7.37 -23.62 16.05
N PRO A 74 7.20 -24.23 17.23
CA PRO A 74 6.66 -23.55 18.41
C PRO A 74 7.65 -22.65 19.16
N GLU A 75 8.87 -22.41 18.65
CA GLU A 75 9.92 -21.68 19.38
C GLU A 75 10.14 -20.20 18.99
N LEU A 76 9.34 -19.62 18.09
CA LEU A 76 9.43 -18.19 17.76
C LEU A 76 8.52 -17.29 18.63
N ASN A 77 8.43 -17.59 19.93
CA ASN A 77 7.87 -16.68 20.93
C ASN A 77 9.02 -16.00 21.69
N GLY A 78 9.42 -14.81 21.25
CA GLY A 78 10.33 -13.99 22.07
C GLY A 78 11.31 -13.08 21.35
N GLN A 79 10.90 -12.39 20.27
CA GLN A 79 11.61 -11.20 19.82
C GLN A 79 10.63 -10.33 19.03
N LEU A 80 10.24 -9.19 19.62
CA LEU A 80 9.75 -8.05 18.85
C LEU A 80 10.92 -7.59 17.98
N GLY A 81 11.11 -8.27 16.85
CA GLY A 81 12.09 -7.90 15.85
C GLY A 81 11.70 -6.54 15.30
N ASN A 82 12.70 -5.65 15.16
CA ASN A 82 12.56 -4.38 14.46
C ASN A 82 11.88 -4.64 13.11
N MET A 83 10.60 -4.29 13.01
CA MET A 83 9.85 -4.41 11.76
C MET A 83 10.45 -3.39 10.80
N ASN A 84 11.23 -3.87 9.85
CA ASN A 84 11.67 -3.06 8.74
C ASN A 84 10.46 -2.84 7.82
N LEU A 85 9.73 -1.75 8.05
CA LEU A 85 8.54 -1.35 7.28
C LEU A 85 8.86 -1.06 5.80
N ASN A 86 10.14 -1.14 5.41
CA ASN A 86 10.65 -0.89 4.06
C ASN A 86 11.04 -2.19 3.33
N SER A 87 10.59 -3.36 3.78
CA SER A 87 10.83 -4.60 3.05
C SER A 87 9.96 -4.62 1.80
N ASN A 88 10.52 -4.20 0.66
CA ASN A 88 9.97 -4.58 -0.64
C ASN A 88 9.78 -6.11 -0.65
N PRO A 89 8.67 -6.62 -1.22
CA PRO A 89 8.44 -8.05 -1.33
C PRO A 89 9.67 -8.74 -1.92
N SER A 90 10.15 -9.80 -1.27
CA SER A 90 11.23 -10.65 -1.77
C SER A 90 10.73 -11.62 -2.85
N GLU A 91 9.42 -11.67 -3.08
CA GLU A 91 8.78 -12.50 -4.09
C GLU A 91 8.74 -11.80 -5.46
N LYS A 92 8.94 -12.58 -6.52
CA LYS A 92 8.89 -12.06 -7.90
C LYS A 92 7.48 -11.64 -8.28
N LEU A 93 7.32 -10.39 -8.72
CA LEU A 93 6.07 -9.85 -9.24
C LEU A 93 5.90 -10.20 -10.72
N LYS A 94 4.96 -11.10 -11.02
CA LYS A 94 4.64 -11.50 -12.40
C LYS A 94 3.33 -10.86 -12.83
N GLY A 95 3.36 -10.06 -13.89
CA GLY A 95 2.15 -9.48 -14.48
C GLY A 95 2.31 -8.05 -14.96
N ILE A 96 1.18 -7.46 -15.32
CA ILE A 96 1.02 -6.07 -15.69
C ILE A 96 0.03 -5.43 -14.70
N TYR A 97 0.40 -4.29 -14.14
CA TYR A 97 -0.32 -3.60 -13.08
C TYR A 97 -0.75 -2.21 -13.54
N ARG A 98 -1.87 -1.71 -13.00
CA ARG A 98 -2.24 -0.29 -13.19
C ARG A 98 -1.63 0.55 -12.09
N ALA A 99 -1.11 1.71 -12.45
CA ALA A 99 -0.55 2.65 -11.51
C ALA A 99 -0.98 4.07 -11.83
N VAL A 100 -1.18 4.87 -10.79
CA VAL A 100 -1.46 6.30 -10.90
C VAL A 100 -0.14 7.07 -10.82
N ILE A 101 0.04 8.05 -11.70
CA ILE A 101 1.21 8.92 -11.66
C ILE A 101 1.07 9.93 -10.53
N MET A 102 2.03 9.93 -9.62
CA MET A 102 2.11 10.84 -8.48
C MET A 102 3.09 11.99 -8.73
N ASN A 103 4.13 11.77 -9.55
CA ASN A 103 5.06 12.79 -10.02
C ASN A 103 5.66 12.36 -11.38
N ASN A 104 5.79 13.30 -12.31
CA ASN A 104 6.41 13.11 -13.63
C ASN A 104 7.68 13.96 -13.85
N GLU A 105 8.15 14.68 -12.83
CA GLU A 105 9.41 15.42 -12.84
C GLU A 105 10.55 14.49 -12.36
N ASP A 106 11.16 13.75 -13.30
CA ASP A 106 12.28 12.85 -13.00
C ASP A 106 13.57 13.61 -12.68
N PRO A 107 14.12 13.52 -11.44
CA PRO A 107 15.36 14.20 -11.07
C PRO A 107 16.59 13.71 -11.85
N GLU A 108 16.53 12.50 -12.42
CA GLU A 108 17.63 11.93 -13.21
C GLU A 108 17.46 12.12 -14.73
N GLU A 109 16.40 12.82 -15.16
CA GLU A 109 16.11 13.10 -16.57
C GLU A 109 16.06 11.84 -17.48
N ASN A 110 15.70 10.68 -16.91
CA ASN A 110 15.63 9.38 -17.58
C ASN A 110 14.18 9.01 -17.98
N LEU A 111 13.27 9.99 -17.99
CA LEU A 111 11.84 9.81 -18.29
C LEU A 111 11.15 8.79 -17.36
N ARG A 112 11.61 8.70 -16.11
CA ARG A 112 10.95 7.86 -15.10
C ARG A 112 9.67 8.53 -14.60
N LEU A 113 8.71 7.70 -14.19
CA LEU A 113 7.48 8.16 -13.58
C LEU A 113 7.43 7.69 -12.12
N HIS A 114 7.12 8.61 -11.21
CA HIS A 114 6.86 8.26 -9.81
C HIS A 114 5.41 7.83 -9.69
N VAL A 115 5.19 6.55 -9.43
CA VAL A 115 3.86 5.92 -9.53
C VAL A 115 3.47 5.22 -8.24
N LYS A 116 2.16 5.13 -8.03
CA LYS A 116 1.54 4.30 -6.98
C LYS A 116 0.76 3.17 -7.63
N ILE A 117 1.02 1.93 -7.23
CA ILE A 117 0.33 0.73 -7.74
C ILE A 117 -0.69 0.26 -6.69
N ASP A 118 -1.98 0.51 -6.92
CA ASP A 118 -3.02 0.22 -5.92
C ASP A 118 -3.23 -1.28 -5.64
N ALA A 119 -2.80 -2.16 -6.57
CA ALA A 119 -2.85 -3.61 -6.39
C ALA A 119 -1.78 -4.15 -5.42
N ILE A 120 -0.68 -3.42 -5.21
CA ILE A 120 0.47 -3.79 -4.35
C ILE A 120 0.92 -2.56 -3.52
N PRO A 121 0.04 -2.02 -2.64
CA PRO A 121 0.28 -0.77 -1.94
C PRO A 121 1.49 -0.79 -0.99
N GLU A 122 1.93 -1.97 -0.54
CA GLU A 122 3.12 -2.19 0.28
C GLU A 122 4.43 -1.78 -0.41
N MET A 123 4.44 -1.70 -1.74
CA MET A 123 5.58 -1.14 -2.50
C MET A 123 5.75 0.37 -2.29
N GLY A 124 4.72 1.06 -1.79
CA GLY A 124 4.72 2.51 -1.70
C GLY A 124 4.79 3.18 -3.07
N LEU A 125 5.57 4.26 -3.16
CA LEU A 125 5.82 4.98 -4.40
C LEU A 125 7.11 4.48 -5.06
N LEU A 126 7.05 4.28 -6.37
CA LEU A 126 8.14 3.71 -7.15
C LEU A 126 8.49 4.60 -8.34
N TRP A 127 9.77 4.69 -8.66
CA TRP A 127 10.23 5.28 -9.93
C TRP A 127 10.28 4.22 -11.02
N ALA A 128 9.27 4.21 -11.89
CA ALA A 128 9.20 3.29 -13.02
C ALA A 128 10.02 3.81 -14.20
N SER A 129 10.89 2.96 -14.76
CA SER A 129 11.64 3.28 -15.99
C SER A 129 10.79 3.10 -17.23
N PRO A 130 11.00 3.88 -18.29
CA PRO A 130 10.18 3.76 -19.50
C PRO A 130 10.61 2.56 -20.35
N ILE A 131 9.66 1.86 -20.99
CA ILE A 131 9.96 0.97 -22.12
C ILE A 131 9.63 1.72 -23.42
N LEU A 132 10.61 2.40 -24.01
CA LEU A 132 10.42 3.18 -25.22
C LEU A 132 11.05 2.49 -26.42
N PRO A 133 10.35 2.45 -27.57
CA PRO A 133 10.93 1.91 -28.80
C PRO A 133 12.02 2.82 -29.41
N SER A 134 12.14 4.10 -29.01
CA SER A 134 13.16 5.04 -29.51
C SER A 134 13.40 6.20 -28.54
N LYS A 135 14.60 6.82 -28.60
CA LYS A 135 15.00 8.04 -27.85
C LYS A 135 14.39 9.32 -28.44
N ASP A 136 13.23 9.24 -29.07
CA ASP A 136 12.65 10.38 -29.76
C ASP A 136 12.10 11.40 -28.76
N LYS A 137 12.52 12.65 -28.95
CA LYS A 137 12.20 13.81 -28.09
C LYS A 137 10.72 14.23 -28.12
N ASN A 138 9.92 13.58 -28.95
CA ASN A 138 8.49 13.85 -29.08
C ASN A 138 7.61 12.92 -28.23
N LEU A 139 8.22 12.16 -27.31
CA LEU A 139 7.45 11.34 -26.39
C LEU A 139 6.65 12.24 -25.45
N VAL A 140 5.32 12.17 -25.55
CA VAL A 140 4.42 12.83 -24.62
C VAL A 140 4.54 12.13 -23.28
N ILE A 141 5.17 12.80 -22.31
CA ILE A 141 5.23 12.33 -20.93
C ILE A 141 3.81 12.44 -20.35
N PRO A 142 3.25 11.35 -19.80
CA PRO A 142 1.95 11.40 -19.15
C PRO A 142 1.92 12.38 -17.98
N SER A 143 0.73 12.94 -17.70
CA SER A 143 0.53 13.94 -16.64
C SER A 143 0.32 13.27 -15.28
N VAL A 144 0.61 14.01 -14.20
CA VAL A 144 0.23 13.59 -12.84
C VAL A 144 -1.28 13.33 -12.78
N GLY A 145 -1.67 12.22 -12.16
CA GLY A 145 -3.04 11.72 -12.11
C GLY A 145 -3.44 10.75 -13.24
N ASP A 146 -2.68 10.70 -14.33
CA ASP A 146 -2.91 9.70 -15.38
C ASP A 146 -2.63 8.28 -14.88
N ILE A 147 -3.25 7.29 -15.55
CA ILE A 147 -3.02 5.88 -15.27
C ILE A 147 -2.08 5.30 -16.33
N VAL A 148 -1.11 4.50 -15.88
CA VAL A 148 -0.16 3.79 -16.73
C VAL A 148 -0.15 2.29 -16.43
N TRP A 149 0.25 1.51 -17.43
CA TRP A 149 0.59 0.10 -17.25
C TRP A 149 2.03 -0.06 -16.78
N ILE A 150 2.22 -0.86 -15.72
CA ILE A 150 3.51 -1.17 -15.11
C ILE A 150 3.81 -2.67 -15.22
N SER A 151 5.04 -3.03 -15.54
CA SER A 151 5.60 -4.37 -15.35
C SER A 151 6.90 -4.30 -14.55
N PHE A 152 7.50 -5.44 -14.23
CA PHE A 152 8.76 -5.51 -13.48
C PHE A 152 9.77 -6.33 -14.27
N LYS A 153 11.00 -5.81 -14.41
CA LYS A 153 12.07 -6.50 -15.14
C LYS A 153 12.40 -7.82 -14.45
N GLU A 154 12.21 -8.94 -15.15
CA GLU A 154 12.36 -10.30 -14.60
C GLU A 154 11.52 -10.59 -13.34
N GLY A 155 10.50 -9.76 -13.10
CA GLY A 155 9.68 -9.76 -11.91
C GLY A 155 10.33 -9.17 -10.66
N ASP A 156 11.47 -8.47 -10.78
CA ASP A 156 12.13 -7.79 -9.66
C ASP A 156 11.33 -6.55 -9.23
N PRO A 157 10.78 -6.50 -7.99
CA PRO A 157 10.03 -5.35 -7.49
C PRO A 157 10.82 -4.04 -7.46
N GLN A 158 12.16 -4.11 -7.46
CA GLN A 158 13.04 -2.94 -7.51
C GLN A 158 13.27 -2.41 -8.93
N GLN A 159 12.78 -3.12 -9.96
CA GLN A 159 12.94 -2.73 -11.37
C GLN A 159 11.58 -2.54 -12.08
N PRO A 160 10.74 -1.59 -11.63
CA PRO A 160 9.50 -1.26 -12.28
C PRO A 160 9.71 -0.60 -13.65
N LEU A 161 8.87 -0.96 -14.60
CA LEU A 161 8.88 -0.50 -15.98
C LEU A 161 7.48 0.00 -16.36
N TRP A 162 7.35 1.22 -16.90
CA TRP A 162 6.08 1.69 -17.45
C TRP A 162 6.01 1.46 -18.96
N LEU A 163 4.87 0.93 -19.40
CA LEU A 163 4.65 0.46 -20.78
C LEU A 163 3.93 1.50 -21.64
N GLY A 164 3.05 2.29 -21.02
CA GLY A 164 2.25 3.29 -21.71
C GLY A 164 1.12 3.82 -20.83
N LYS A 165 0.62 5.01 -21.19
CA LYS A 165 -0.59 5.60 -20.63
C LYS A 165 -1.84 4.85 -21.11
N ILE A 166 -2.81 4.71 -20.22
CA ILE A 166 -4.15 4.25 -20.57
C ILE A 166 -4.93 5.46 -21.11
N ASN A 167 -5.42 5.36 -22.34
CA ASN A 167 -6.36 6.33 -22.89
C ASN A 167 -7.75 5.70 -22.82
N ASP A 168 -8.63 6.26 -21.98
CA ASP A 168 -10.03 5.82 -21.87
C ASP A 168 -10.95 6.54 -22.89
N GLU A 169 -10.40 7.41 -23.74
CA GLU A 169 -11.15 8.02 -24.85
C GLU A 169 -11.32 7.02 -25.99
N VAL A 170 -12.52 6.41 -26.06
CA VAL A 170 -13.05 5.67 -27.20
C VAL A 170 -14.29 6.38 -27.71
#